data_AF-A0A552V4Y8-F1
#
_entry.id   AF-A0A552V4Y8-F1
#
_cell.length_a   1.000
_cell.length_b   1.000
_cell.length_c   1.000
_cell.angle_alpha   90.00
_cell.angle_beta   90.00
_cell.angle_gamma   90.00
#
_symmetry.space_group_name_H-M   'P 1'
#
loop_
_entity.id
_entity.type
_entity.pdbx_description
1 polymer ?
#
loop_
_entity_poly.entity_id
_entity_poly.type
_entity_poly.pdbx_seq_one_letter_code
_entity_poly.pdbx_strand_id
1 'polypeptide(L)'
;MHKVLESVLKTTSVSDLRHDYHLDYIISEKKRNSKWINEKKIAVIAHVNYSALINYCFKYISNIPNYIDIYITTKGTENIQVISKKIEKLGRNNIKIVVPQDRGREISALLVACKDYLLNYDYLCFVHDKKKNKGEAYITVGQSFCDLLWENTLKSQFYIENVIDTLEKEENLGLLSPPAPYLSDFFTIGFYPWCDSFMQTKLLKERLKLNCILDEKKQPFILGTTFWCKVDALRPLFEAGLTYDDFANEPMPEDDTISHGIERIFPYVAQSQGYYSGIMMTEEYASLYKSNYKFMLKKIAQNIVVNSLNADSCSFTQSIQSDNRLEKFVQNNEEIYIYGAGEIGQRCLKRIKAQFPNKECMFIISKNKCTESIAGCKVFEINELNDISKLSIIVAMKFDYLLNVMPILKRKNARNIIIFKENYI
;
A
#
# COMPACT_ATOMS: atom_id res chain seq x y z
N MET A 1 8.87 24.76 19.10
CA MET A 1 7.99 23.83 18.37
C MET A 1 8.56 23.48 17.00
N HIS A 2 8.84 24.46 16.11
CA HIS A 2 9.39 24.22 14.76
C HIS A 2 10.65 23.32 14.70
N LYS A 3 11.67 23.57 15.55
CA LYS A 3 12.90 22.74 15.58
C LYS A 3 12.67 21.29 16.03
N VAL A 4 11.65 21.06 16.87
CA VAL A 4 11.31 19.71 17.36
C VAL A 4 10.63 18.92 16.25
N LEU A 5 9.67 19.53 15.55
CA LEU A 5 9.00 18.89 14.43
C LEU A 5 9.95 18.60 13.28
N GLU A 6 10.84 19.54 12.94
CA GLU A 6 11.84 19.33 11.90
C GLU A 6 12.77 18.15 12.23
N SER A 7 13.17 18.01 13.51
CA SER A 7 13.93 16.84 13.97
C SER A 7 13.10 15.56 13.82
N VAL A 8 11.85 15.55 14.29
CA VAL A 8 10.95 14.40 14.22
C VAL A 8 10.72 13.94 12.77
N LEU A 9 10.47 14.87 11.84
CA LEU A 9 10.29 14.55 10.42
C LEU A 9 11.55 13.96 9.77
N LYS A 10 12.75 14.31 10.26
CA LYS A 10 14.02 13.77 9.76
C LYS A 10 14.38 12.42 10.38
N THR A 11 13.95 12.15 11.61
CA THR A 11 14.38 10.97 12.38
C THR A 11 13.32 9.87 12.52
N THR A 12 12.11 10.09 12.03
CA THR A 12 10.99 9.14 12.17
C THR A 12 10.47 8.71 10.80
N SER A 13 10.11 7.43 10.65
CA SER A 13 9.52 6.95 9.40
C SER A 13 8.11 7.54 9.18
N VAL A 14 7.69 7.69 7.93
CA VAL A 14 6.34 8.21 7.60
C VAL A 14 5.21 7.42 8.28
N SER A 15 5.40 6.10 8.44
CA SER A 15 4.40 5.21 9.00
C SER A 15 4.33 5.29 10.52
N ASP A 16 5.47 5.43 11.19
CA ASP A 16 5.51 5.68 12.63
C ASP A 16 4.90 7.05 12.95
N LEU A 17 5.17 8.08 12.16
CA LEU A 17 4.52 9.40 12.32
C LEU A 17 3.00 9.30 12.23
N ARG A 18 2.47 8.61 11.22
CA ARG A 18 1.03 8.41 11.09
C ARG A 18 0.45 7.73 12.34
N HIS A 19 1.12 6.68 12.82
CA HIS A 19 0.67 5.91 13.97
C HIS A 19 0.68 6.74 15.26
N ASP A 20 1.84 7.33 15.55
CA ASP A 20 2.13 8.00 16.81
C ASP A 20 1.37 9.33 16.97
N TYR A 21 1.13 10.04 15.86
CA TYR A 21 0.38 11.31 15.85
C TYR A 21 -1.09 11.14 15.47
N HIS A 22 -1.57 9.91 15.29
CA HIS A 22 -2.96 9.61 14.93
C HIS A 22 -3.46 10.38 13.69
N LEU A 23 -2.68 10.34 12.61
CA LEU A 23 -2.93 11.13 11.38
C LEU A 23 -4.03 10.54 10.47
N ASP A 24 -5.06 9.97 11.08
CA ASP A 24 -6.27 9.46 10.40
C ASP A 24 -7.43 10.43 10.66
N TYR A 25 -7.82 11.16 9.62
CA TYR A 25 -8.79 12.24 9.66
C TYR A 25 -10.16 11.76 9.17
N ILE A 26 -11.15 11.80 10.06
CA ILE A 26 -12.57 11.62 9.69
C ILE A 26 -13.16 13.01 9.46
N ILE A 27 -13.46 13.31 8.21
CA ILE A 27 -13.85 14.64 7.77
C ILE A 27 -15.36 14.65 7.51
N SER A 28 -16.06 15.59 8.13
CA SER A 28 -17.52 15.70 8.06
C SER A 28 -17.97 16.34 6.76
N GLU A 29 -19.21 16.08 6.37
CA GLU A 29 -19.88 16.74 5.24
C GLU A 29 -20.72 17.95 5.67
N LYS A 30 -20.68 18.31 6.96
CA LYS A 30 -21.39 19.49 7.47
C LYS A 30 -20.65 20.76 7.08
N LYS A 31 -21.40 21.77 6.64
CA LYS A 31 -20.87 23.11 6.34
C LYS A 31 -20.07 23.67 7.53
N ARG A 32 -18.87 24.19 7.24
CA ARG A 32 -18.04 24.95 8.19
C ARG A 32 -17.80 26.35 7.64
N ASN A 33 -17.36 27.26 8.51
CA ASN A 33 -16.96 28.61 8.11
C ASN A 33 -15.47 28.59 7.77
N SER A 34 -15.17 28.49 6.47
CA SER A 34 -13.83 28.44 5.92
C SER A 34 -13.39 29.84 5.49
N LYS A 35 -12.20 30.29 5.93
CA LYS A 35 -11.68 31.64 5.60
C LYS A 35 -10.83 31.68 4.34
N TRP A 36 -10.28 30.55 3.91
CA TRP A 36 -9.31 30.44 2.81
C TRP A 36 -9.93 30.56 1.40
N ILE A 37 -11.26 30.46 1.26
CA ILE A 37 -11.96 30.33 -0.05
C ILE A 37 -11.60 31.44 -1.04
N ASN A 38 -11.34 32.66 -0.57
CA ASN A 38 -10.99 33.80 -1.43
C ASN A 38 -9.47 34.08 -1.51
N GLU A 39 -8.66 33.32 -0.79
CA GLU A 39 -7.22 33.58 -0.62
C GLU A 39 -6.34 32.54 -1.33
N LYS A 40 -6.90 31.35 -1.61
CA LYS A 40 -6.15 30.21 -2.12
C LYS A 40 -6.59 29.80 -3.51
N LYS A 41 -5.61 29.44 -4.35
CA LYS A 41 -5.83 28.84 -5.66
C LYS A 41 -5.84 27.33 -5.50
N ILE A 42 -6.90 26.68 -5.98
CA ILE A 42 -7.10 25.24 -5.81
C ILE A 42 -7.44 24.61 -7.15
N ALA A 43 -6.86 23.43 -7.42
CA ALA A 43 -7.20 22.63 -8.59
C ALA A 43 -7.58 21.19 -8.22
N VAL A 44 -8.51 20.63 -8.99
CA VAL A 44 -8.80 19.19 -9.02
C VAL A 44 -8.39 18.64 -10.38
N ILE A 45 -7.51 17.64 -10.37
CA ILE A 45 -7.14 16.88 -11.55
C ILE A 45 -7.83 15.52 -11.47
N ALA A 46 -8.75 15.25 -12.39
CA ALA A 46 -9.51 14.01 -12.46
C ALA A 46 -9.09 13.21 -13.69
N HIS A 47 -8.46 12.04 -13.50
CA HIS A 47 -8.19 11.09 -14.57
C HIS A 47 -9.40 10.20 -14.84
N VAL A 48 -10.03 10.38 -16.00
CA VAL A 48 -11.25 9.67 -16.40
C VAL A 48 -10.97 8.95 -17.72
N ASN A 49 -10.53 7.71 -17.64
CA ASN A 49 -10.07 6.93 -18.78
C ASN A 49 -11.12 5.92 -19.28
N TYR A 50 -11.98 5.41 -18.40
CA TYR A 50 -12.97 4.40 -18.75
C TYR A 50 -14.32 5.04 -19.12
N SER A 51 -14.74 4.86 -20.38
CA SER A 51 -16.00 5.42 -20.92
C SER A 51 -17.22 5.09 -20.05
N ALA A 52 -17.27 3.84 -19.53
CA ALA A 52 -18.35 3.37 -18.67
C ALA A 52 -18.43 4.10 -17.32
N LEU A 53 -17.34 4.70 -16.84
CA LEU A 53 -17.26 5.38 -15.56
C LEU A 53 -17.44 6.90 -15.68
N ILE A 54 -17.47 7.49 -16.88
CA ILE A 54 -17.65 8.94 -17.08
C ILE A 54 -18.89 9.44 -16.32
N ASN A 55 -20.04 8.78 -16.48
CA ASN A 55 -21.27 9.20 -15.80
C ASN A 55 -21.16 9.11 -14.27
N TYR A 56 -20.42 8.13 -13.76
CA TYR A 56 -20.18 7.95 -12.34
C TYR A 56 -19.28 9.06 -11.80
N CYS A 57 -18.12 9.29 -12.42
CA CYS A 57 -17.17 10.35 -12.06
C CYS A 57 -17.83 11.73 -12.08
N PHE A 58 -18.68 12.01 -13.09
CA PHE A 58 -19.36 13.31 -13.18
C PHE A 58 -20.36 13.59 -12.06
N LYS A 59 -20.83 12.58 -11.31
CA LYS A 59 -21.63 12.81 -10.08
C LYS A 59 -20.82 13.48 -8.98
N TYR A 60 -19.53 13.18 -8.91
CA TYR A 60 -18.61 13.78 -7.93
C TYR A 60 -17.99 15.07 -8.47
N ILE A 61 -17.64 15.12 -9.77
CA ILE A 61 -17.11 16.35 -10.39
C ILE A 61 -18.12 17.50 -10.26
N SER A 62 -19.43 17.21 -10.33
CA SER A 62 -20.47 18.24 -10.12
C SER A 62 -20.53 18.80 -8.70
N ASN A 63 -19.92 18.13 -7.71
CA ASN A 63 -19.88 18.59 -6.32
C ASN A 63 -18.73 19.58 -6.06
N ILE A 64 -17.77 19.68 -6.99
CA ILE A 64 -16.61 20.55 -6.83
C ILE A 64 -17.09 22.02 -6.83
N PRO A 65 -16.71 22.85 -5.86
CA PRO A 65 -17.07 24.26 -5.85
C PRO A 65 -16.68 25.01 -7.14
N ASN A 66 -17.44 26.05 -7.52
CA ASN A 66 -17.22 26.80 -8.76
C ASN A 66 -15.92 27.61 -8.80
N TYR A 67 -15.30 27.90 -7.65
CA TYR A 67 -14.04 28.61 -7.56
C TYR A 67 -12.80 27.69 -7.68
N ILE A 68 -13.00 26.36 -7.74
CA ILE A 68 -11.93 25.38 -7.90
C ILE A 68 -11.81 25.02 -9.37
N ASP A 69 -10.62 25.19 -9.94
CA ASP A 69 -10.31 24.81 -11.32
C ASP A 69 -10.27 23.29 -11.47
N ILE A 70 -10.71 22.79 -12.63
CA ILE A 70 -10.78 21.35 -12.88
C ILE A 70 -10.02 21.00 -14.16
N TYR A 71 -9.11 20.05 -14.07
CA TYR A 71 -8.44 19.44 -15.22
C TYR A 71 -8.89 17.99 -15.35
N ILE A 72 -9.62 17.67 -16.42
CA ILE A 72 -10.03 16.29 -16.71
C ILE A 72 -9.01 15.70 -17.69
N THR A 73 -8.22 14.75 -17.20
CA THR A 73 -7.32 14.00 -18.08
C THR A 73 -8.04 12.79 -18.67
N THR A 74 -8.02 12.67 -19.99
CA THR A 74 -8.71 11.57 -20.70
C THR A 74 -8.10 11.37 -22.08
N LYS A 75 -8.30 10.20 -22.66
CA LYS A 75 -7.87 9.87 -24.03
C LYS A 75 -9.00 9.23 -24.83
N GLY A 76 -8.85 9.25 -26.15
CA GLY A 76 -9.82 8.69 -27.09
C GLY A 76 -10.89 9.70 -27.48
N THR A 77 -11.18 9.78 -28.77
CA THR A 77 -12.13 10.76 -29.36
C THR A 77 -13.53 10.63 -28.77
N GLU A 78 -14.01 9.40 -28.51
CA GLU A 78 -15.32 9.15 -27.90
C GLU A 78 -15.41 9.71 -26.48
N ASN A 79 -14.43 9.42 -25.61
CA ASN A 79 -14.40 9.94 -24.24
C ASN A 79 -14.38 11.47 -24.24
N ILE A 80 -13.51 12.07 -25.06
CA ILE A 80 -13.40 13.53 -25.18
C ILE A 80 -14.76 14.14 -25.57
N GLN A 81 -15.44 13.58 -26.57
CA GLN A 81 -16.76 14.08 -26.99
C GLN A 81 -17.82 13.98 -25.89
N VAL A 82 -17.87 12.85 -25.17
CA VAL A 82 -18.83 12.66 -24.07
C VAL A 82 -18.53 13.62 -22.91
N ILE A 83 -17.26 13.77 -22.54
CA ILE A 83 -16.81 14.65 -21.47
C ILE A 83 -17.08 16.12 -21.84
N SER A 84 -16.78 16.56 -23.07
CA SER A 84 -17.08 17.92 -23.53
C SER A 84 -18.57 18.26 -23.40
N LYS A 85 -19.47 17.37 -23.84
CA LYS A 85 -20.92 17.57 -23.68
C LYS A 85 -21.36 17.68 -22.21
N LYS A 86 -20.70 16.92 -21.31
CA LYS A 86 -20.97 17.00 -19.88
C LYS A 86 -20.49 18.33 -19.29
N ILE A 87 -19.32 18.82 -19.70
CA ILE A 87 -18.79 20.13 -19.29
C ILE A 87 -19.72 21.26 -19.77
N GLU A 88 -20.14 21.24 -21.04
CA GLU A 88 -21.10 22.19 -21.59
C GLU A 88 -22.40 22.21 -20.76
N LYS A 89 -22.93 21.04 -20.41
CA LYS A 89 -24.14 20.92 -19.59
C LYS A 89 -23.97 21.46 -18.17
N LEU A 90 -22.76 21.39 -17.59
CA LEU A 90 -22.47 22.00 -16.29
C LEU A 90 -22.41 23.53 -16.37
N GLY A 91 -22.22 24.10 -17.56
CA GLY A 91 -22.14 25.56 -17.74
C GLY A 91 -20.92 26.20 -17.09
N ARG A 92 -19.83 25.43 -16.90
CA ARG A 92 -18.61 25.89 -16.23
C ARG A 92 -17.50 26.16 -17.23
N ASN A 93 -16.86 27.30 -17.10
CA ASN A 93 -15.72 27.72 -17.93
C ASN A 93 -14.36 27.33 -17.32
N ASN A 94 -14.34 26.91 -16.06
CA ASN A 94 -13.13 26.59 -15.31
C ASN A 94 -12.78 25.08 -15.34
N ILE A 95 -13.25 24.38 -16.37
CA ILE A 95 -12.95 22.97 -16.61
C ILE A 95 -12.20 22.81 -17.94
N LYS A 96 -11.03 22.18 -17.90
CA LYS A 96 -10.19 21.94 -19.08
C LYS A 96 -9.96 20.44 -19.29
N ILE A 97 -10.09 19.98 -20.54
CA ILE A 97 -9.67 18.63 -20.94
C ILE A 97 -8.18 18.65 -21.26
N VAL A 98 -7.44 17.69 -20.72
CA VAL A 98 -6.02 17.47 -21.00
C VAL A 98 -5.86 16.05 -21.56
N VAL A 99 -5.16 15.91 -22.68
CA VAL A 99 -5.03 14.61 -23.37
C VAL A 99 -3.61 14.06 -23.16
N PRO A 100 -3.42 13.03 -22.30
CA PRO A 100 -2.12 12.40 -22.11
C PRO A 100 -1.78 11.43 -23.26
N GLN A 101 -0.50 11.08 -23.40
CA GLN A 101 -0.08 9.96 -24.23
C GLN A 101 -0.51 8.62 -23.60
N ASP A 102 -0.57 7.56 -24.41
CA ASP A 102 -0.89 6.21 -23.95
C ASP A 102 0.32 5.49 -23.34
N ARG A 103 0.91 6.09 -22.31
CA ARG A 103 2.11 5.56 -21.63
C ARG A 103 2.19 6.09 -20.21
N GLY A 104 2.36 5.20 -19.22
CA GLY A 104 2.47 5.60 -17.81
C GLY A 104 1.14 5.94 -17.11
N ARG A 105 0.01 5.69 -17.79
CA ARG A 105 -1.37 5.73 -17.24
C ARG A 105 -1.67 7.02 -16.46
N GLU A 106 -2.42 6.93 -15.36
CA GLU A 106 -2.87 8.06 -14.55
C GLU A 106 -1.70 8.87 -13.95
N ILE A 107 -0.57 8.22 -13.66
CA ILE A 107 0.61 8.89 -13.10
C ILE A 107 1.25 9.83 -14.13
N SER A 108 1.42 9.39 -15.37
CA SER A 108 1.91 10.26 -16.44
C SER A 108 0.92 11.38 -16.78
N ALA A 109 -0.39 11.12 -16.63
CA ALA A 109 -1.40 12.13 -16.85
C ALA A 109 -1.27 13.27 -15.82
N LEU A 110 -0.97 12.94 -14.56
CA LEU A 110 -0.65 13.91 -13.52
C LEU A 110 0.70 14.60 -13.76
N LEU A 111 1.79 13.83 -13.82
CA LEU A 111 3.16 14.37 -13.70
C LEU A 111 3.76 14.84 -15.03
N VAL A 112 3.22 14.40 -16.17
CA VAL A 112 3.72 14.79 -17.50
C VAL A 112 2.70 15.64 -18.24
N ALA A 113 1.46 15.17 -18.40
CA ALA A 113 0.45 15.88 -19.18
C ALA A 113 -0.05 17.16 -18.50
N CYS A 114 -0.14 17.14 -17.16
CA CYS A 114 -0.58 18.28 -16.36
C CYS A 114 0.55 19.13 -15.77
N LYS A 115 1.83 18.86 -16.11
CA LYS A 115 3.01 19.47 -15.47
C LYS A 115 2.96 21.01 -15.42
N ASP A 116 2.45 21.65 -16.49
CA ASP A 116 2.43 23.11 -16.63
C ASP A 116 1.37 23.78 -15.73
N TYR A 117 0.49 23.00 -15.10
CA TYR A 117 -0.56 23.48 -14.22
C TYR A 117 -0.24 23.29 -12.73
N LEU A 118 0.54 22.26 -12.37
CA LEU A 118 0.68 21.79 -10.98
C LEU A 118 1.14 22.87 -10.00
N LEU A 119 2.11 23.69 -10.41
CA LEU A 119 2.74 24.70 -9.56
C LEU A 119 1.98 26.03 -9.49
N ASN A 120 0.85 26.17 -10.20
CA ASN A 120 0.05 27.40 -10.24
C ASN A 120 -0.94 27.53 -9.08
N TYR A 121 -1.02 26.51 -8.22
CA TYR A 121 -2.01 26.35 -7.18
C TYR A 121 -1.35 26.22 -5.80
N ASP A 122 -2.09 26.57 -4.75
CA ASP A 122 -1.69 26.34 -3.36
C ASP A 122 -2.04 24.89 -2.94
N TYR A 123 -3.19 24.41 -3.41
CA TYR A 123 -3.70 23.07 -3.14
C TYR A 123 -4.06 22.33 -4.42
N LEU A 124 -3.79 21.03 -4.41
CA LEU A 124 -4.08 20.15 -5.53
C LEU A 124 -4.76 18.87 -5.04
N CYS A 125 -5.83 18.50 -5.73
CA CYS A 125 -6.43 17.18 -5.65
C CYS A 125 -6.08 16.40 -6.90
N PHE A 126 -5.68 15.14 -6.74
CA PHE A 126 -5.66 14.18 -7.83
C PHE A 126 -6.58 13.01 -7.50
N VAL A 127 -7.43 12.63 -8.45
CA VAL A 127 -8.28 11.44 -8.35
C VAL A 127 -8.34 10.77 -9.71
N HIS A 128 -8.48 9.45 -9.73
CA HIS A 128 -8.60 8.70 -10.96
C HIS A 128 -9.74 7.68 -10.89
N ASP A 129 -10.26 7.29 -12.04
CA ASP A 129 -11.13 6.14 -12.12
C ASP A 129 -10.33 4.83 -11.98
N LYS A 130 -11.01 3.79 -11.51
CA LYS A 130 -10.44 2.45 -11.41
C LYS A 130 -11.46 1.45 -11.92
N LYS A 131 -11.06 0.66 -12.91
CA LYS A 131 -11.82 -0.52 -13.33
C LYS A 131 -11.15 -1.77 -12.78
N LYS A 132 -11.91 -2.85 -12.78
CA LYS A 132 -11.45 -4.20 -12.48
C LYS A 132 -10.21 -4.56 -13.33
N ASN A 133 -9.14 -5.05 -12.70
CA ASN A 133 -7.98 -5.57 -13.43
C ASN A 133 -8.28 -6.95 -14.04
N LYS A 134 -7.48 -7.37 -15.03
CA LYS A 134 -7.47 -8.76 -15.49
C LYS A 134 -7.01 -9.64 -14.32
N GLY A 135 -7.77 -10.70 -14.02
CA GLY A 135 -7.44 -11.65 -12.93
C GLY A 135 -8.25 -11.47 -11.64
N GLU A 136 -8.84 -10.29 -11.38
CA GLU A 136 -9.73 -10.12 -10.23
C GLU A 136 -10.98 -11.01 -10.38
N ALA A 137 -11.49 -11.59 -9.29
CA ALA A 137 -12.60 -12.53 -9.38
C ALA A 137 -13.94 -11.85 -9.73
N TYR A 138 -14.20 -10.65 -9.17
CA TYR A 138 -15.53 -10.01 -9.23
C TYR A 138 -15.45 -8.57 -9.75
N ILE A 139 -16.47 -8.13 -10.49
CA ILE A 139 -16.60 -6.74 -10.99
C ILE A 139 -16.71 -5.74 -9.82
N THR A 140 -17.29 -6.18 -8.71
CA THR A 140 -17.44 -5.37 -7.49
C THR A 140 -16.11 -4.89 -6.92
N VAL A 141 -14.99 -5.59 -7.16
CA VAL A 141 -13.67 -5.18 -6.66
C VAL A 141 -13.26 -3.83 -7.26
N GLY A 142 -13.31 -3.72 -8.59
CA GLY A 142 -13.01 -2.47 -9.27
C GLY A 142 -13.96 -1.34 -8.89
N GLN A 143 -15.26 -1.64 -8.76
CA GLN A 143 -16.25 -0.63 -8.33
C GLN A 143 -15.97 -0.15 -6.90
N SER A 144 -15.75 -1.05 -5.94
CA SER A 144 -15.43 -0.68 -4.55
C SER A 144 -14.13 0.09 -4.43
N PHE A 145 -13.14 -0.18 -5.28
CA PHE A 145 -11.92 0.61 -5.36
C PHE A 145 -12.24 2.02 -5.88
N CYS A 146 -13.00 2.14 -6.98
CA CYS A 146 -13.42 3.44 -7.50
C CYS A 146 -14.23 4.23 -6.46
N ASP A 147 -15.17 3.58 -5.76
CA ASP A 147 -15.93 4.17 -4.67
C ASP A 147 -15.00 4.68 -3.56
N LEU A 148 -14.02 3.88 -3.12
CA LEU A 148 -13.04 4.30 -2.11
C LEU A 148 -12.34 5.61 -2.51
N LEU A 149 -11.90 5.74 -3.76
CA LEU A 149 -11.16 6.91 -4.22
C LEU A 149 -12.07 8.14 -4.30
N TRP A 150 -13.23 8.03 -4.93
CA TRP A 150 -14.10 9.17 -5.21
C TRP A 150 -14.90 9.61 -3.97
N GLU A 151 -15.39 8.66 -3.16
CA GLU A 151 -16.08 8.95 -1.91
C GLU A 151 -15.18 9.68 -0.91
N ASN A 152 -13.93 9.26 -0.75
CA ASN A 152 -13.03 9.90 0.21
C ASN A 152 -12.32 11.15 -0.32
N THR A 153 -12.66 11.62 -1.52
CA THR A 153 -11.95 12.76 -2.14
C THR A 153 -12.89 13.86 -2.58
N LEU A 154 -14.03 13.52 -3.21
CA LEU A 154 -14.93 14.48 -3.86
C LEU A 154 -16.42 14.27 -3.50
N LYS A 155 -16.71 13.68 -2.34
CA LYS A 155 -18.06 13.30 -1.89
C LYS A 155 -19.10 14.41 -2.07
N SER A 156 -18.82 15.61 -1.59
CA SER A 156 -19.74 16.74 -1.57
C SER A 156 -18.95 18.05 -1.49
N GLN A 157 -19.61 19.17 -1.81
CA GLN A 157 -18.98 20.50 -1.75
C GLN A 157 -18.40 20.77 -0.34
N PHE A 158 -19.19 20.54 0.70
CA PHE A 158 -18.76 20.77 2.08
C PHE A 158 -17.66 19.80 2.52
N TYR A 159 -17.66 18.57 2.03
CA TYR A 159 -16.55 17.65 2.29
C TYR A 159 -15.24 18.17 1.71
N ILE A 160 -15.25 18.58 0.43
CA ILE A 160 -14.08 19.15 -0.25
C ILE A 160 -13.55 20.37 0.50
N GLU A 161 -14.44 21.29 0.86
CA GLU A 161 -14.11 22.48 1.65
C GLU A 161 -13.51 22.10 3.01
N ASN A 162 -14.06 21.07 3.68
CA ASN A 162 -13.57 20.61 4.96
C ASN A 162 -12.21 19.89 4.88
N VAL A 163 -11.88 19.24 3.76
CA VAL A 163 -10.54 18.68 3.51
C VAL A 163 -9.52 19.81 3.42
N ILE A 164 -9.81 20.85 2.64
CA ILE A 164 -8.92 22.00 2.48
C ILE A 164 -8.78 22.75 3.81
N ASP A 165 -9.88 22.98 4.54
CA ASP A 165 -9.87 23.53 5.91
C ASP A 165 -8.96 22.74 6.87
N THR A 166 -8.89 21.41 6.71
CA THR A 166 -8.04 20.55 7.53
C THR A 166 -6.57 20.78 7.20
N LEU A 167 -6.22 20.85 5.91
CA LEU A 167 -4.86 21.19 5.46
C LEU A 167 -4.45 22.61 5.88
N GLU A 168 -5.38 23.56 5.91
CA GLU A 168 -5.12 24.95 6.33
C GLU A 168 -4.85 25.05 7.83
N LYS A 169 -5.67 24.39 8.67
CA LYS A 169 -5.53 24.46 10.13
C LYS A 169 -4.30 23.71 10.64
N GLU A 170 -3.94 22.61 9.98
CA GLU A 170 -2.78 21.81 10.32
C GLU A 170 -1.57 22.27 9.49
N GLU A 171 -0.78 23.21 10.04
CA GLU A 171 0.32 23.89 9.34
C GLU A 171 1.27 22.90 8.64
N ASN A 172 1.59 21.78 9.30
CA ASN A 172 2.53 20.78 8.79
C ASN A 172 1.86 19.55 8.18
N LEU A 173 0.54 19.53 8.01
CA LEU A 173 -0.13 18.51 7.20
C LEU A 173 -0.02 18.91 5.73
N GLY A 174 0.70 18.12 4.93
CA GLY A 174 0.97 18.42 3.52
C GLY A 174 0.24 17.51 2.54
N LEU A 175 -0.19 16.32 2.98
CA LEU A 175 -0.77 15.30 2.11
C LEU A 175 -1.83 14.50 2.85
N LEU A 176 -2.98 14.31 2.20
CA LEU A 176 -4.06 13.45 2.64
C LEU A 176 -4.41 12.47 1.52
N SER A 177 -4.41 11.18 1.82
CA SER A 177 -4.79 10.12 0.88
C SER A 177 -6.02 9.36 1.39
N PRO A 178 -6.86 8.79 0.51
CA PRO A 178 -7.83 7.77 0.90
C PRO A 178 -7.15 6.60 1.63
N PRO A 179 -7.91 5.83 2.43
CA PRO A 179 -7.38 4.72 3.19
C PRO A 179 -6.95 3.56 2.28
N ALA A 180 -6.16 2.62 2.81
CA ALA A 180 -5.74 1.43 2.07
C ALA A 180 -6.95 0.58 1.61
N PRO A 181 -6.97 0.09 0.35
CA PRO A 181 -8.07 -0.67 -0.21
C PRO A 181 -8.04 -2.13 0.26
N TYR A 182 -8.50 -2.43 1.48
CA TYR A 182 -8.67 -3.81 1.96
C TYR A 182 -9.85 -4.51 1.27
N LEU A 183 -9.69 -4.85 0.00
CA LEU A 183 -10.73 -5.40 -0.89
C LEU A 183 -10.16 -6.62 -1.64
N SER A 184 -10.82 -7.78 -1.59
CA SER A 184 -10.40 -8.99 -2.36
C SER A 184 -8.89 -9.28 -2.24
N ASP A 185 -8.18 -9.41 -3.36
CA ASP A 185 -6.75 -9.74 -3.41
C ASP A 185 -5.85 -8.59 -2.96
N PHE A 186 -6.38 -7.36 -2.87
CA PHE A 186 -5.68 -6.21 -2.29
C PHE A 186 -5.53 -6.32 -0.75
N PHE A 187 -6.23 -7.26 -0.11
CA PHE A 187 -6.08 -7.54 1.32
C PHE A 187 -4.61 -7.72 1.69
N THR A 188 -3.87 -8.56 0.95
CA THR A 188 -2.45 -8.83 1.23
C THR A 188 -1.58 -7.60 1.01
N ILE A 189 -1.87 -6.79 -0.01
CA ILE A 189 -1.12 -5.57 -0.35
C ILE A 189 -1.22 -4.56 0.80
N GLY A 190 -2.37 -4.48 1.48
CA GLY A 190 -2.51 -3.64 2.66
C GLY A 190 -1.67 -4.06 3.88
N PHE A 191 -1.07 -5.26 3.88
CA PHE A 191 -0.13 -5.74 4.92
C PHE A 191 1.32 -5.88 4.42
N TYR A 192 1.53 -5.99 3.11
CA TYR A 192 2.84 -6.00 2.45
C TYR A 192 2.94 -4.92 1.38
N PRO A 193 2.78 -3.64 1.76
CA PRO A 193 2.57 -2.56 0.81
C PRO A 193 3.78 -2.22 -0.08
N TRP A 194 4.99 -2.65 0.30
CA TRP A 194 6.13 -2.53 -0.59
C TRP A 194 5.98 -3.36 -1.86
N CYS A 195 5.37 -4.55 -1.83
CA CYS A 195 5.44 -5.52 -2.93
C CYS A 195 6.88 -5.56 -3.51
N ASP A 196 7.04 -5.36 -4.82
CA ASP A 196 8.37 -5.24 -5.47
C ASP A 196 8.81 -3.77 -5.70
N SER A 197 8.09 -2.79 -5.15
CA SER A 197 8.27 -1.35 -5.44
C SER A 197 9.38 -0.65 -4.65
N PHE A 198 9.93 -1.26 -3.59
CA PHE A 198 10.89 -0.59 -2.68
C PHE A 198 12.12 -0.04 -3.43
N MET A 199 12.69 -0.84 -4.34
CA MET A 199 13.86 -0.41 -5.11
C MET A 199 13.56 0.78 -6.03
N GLN A 200 12.41 0.79 -6.70
CA GLN A 200 11.98 1.92 -7.53
C GLN A 200 11.74 3.18 -6.68
N THR A 201 11.12 3.04 -5.51
CA THR A 201 10.94 4.14 -4.56
C THR A 201 12.29 4.68 -4.07
N LYS A 202 13.27 3.80 -3.80
CA LYS A 202 14.62 4.22 -3.40
C LYS A 202 15.33 5.01 -4.51
N LEU A 203 15.26 4.54 -5.75
CA LEU A 203 15.84 5.26 -6.90
C LEU A 203 15.17 6.63 -7.10
N LEU A 204 13.85 6.72 -6.92
CA LEU A 204 13.12 7.99 -6.95
C LEU A 204 13.55 8.93 -5.82
N LYS A 205 13.69 8.41 -4.60
CA LYS A 205 14.20 9.19 -3.46
C LYS A 205 15.55 9.82 -3.77
N GLU A 206 16.46 9.05 -4.37
CA GLU A 206 17.79 9.52 -4.78
C GLU A 206 17.71 10.56 -5.90
N ARG A 207 16.91 10.29 -6.95
CA ARG A 207 16.66 11.23 -8.06
C ARG A 207 16.13 12.58 -7.57
N LEU A 208 15.20 12.55 -6.63
CA LEU A 208 14.55 13.72 -6.05
C LEU A 208 15.35 14.36 -4.89
N LYS A 209 16.47 13.74 -4.49
CA LYS A 209 17.33 14.19 -3.38
C LYS A 209 16.56 14.39 -2.06
N LEU A 210 15.64 13.48 -1.75
CA LEU A 210 14.79 13.61 -0.57
C LEU A 210 15.57 13.36 0.72
N ASN A 211 15.43 14.28 1.68
CA ASN A 211 16.01 14.17 3.03
C ASN A 211 15.00 13.62 4.03
N CYS A 212 14.79 12.30 4.00
CA CYS A 212 13.87 11.60 4.89
C CYS A 212 14.31 10.14 5.11
N ILE A 213 13.74 9.47 6.12
CA ILE A 213 13.98 8.04 6.33
C ILE A 213 13.17 7.24 5.31
N LEU A 214 13.85 6.31 4.64
CA LEU A 214 13.24 5.28 3.80
C LEU A 214 13.80 3.95 4.30
N ASP A 215 12.95 3.15 4.95
CA ASP A 215 13.31 1.86 5.55
C ASP A 215 12.37 0.79 5.01
N GLU A 216 12.94 -0.25 4.38
CA GLU A 216 12.21 -1.38 3.82
C GLU A 216 11.39 -2.13 4.88
N LYS A 217 11.85 -2.11 6.14
CA LYS A 217 11.15 -2.76 7.26
C LYS A 217 9.95 -1.96 7.73
N LYS A 218 9.86 -0.68 7.35
CA LYS A 218 8.75 0.22 7.67
C LYS A 218 7.84 0.33 6.45
N GLN A 219 6.69 -0.32 6.56
CA GLN A 219 5.73 -0.46 5.47
C GLN A 219 5.05 0.88 5.14
N PRO A 220 5.00 1.35 3.87
CA PRO A 220 4.33 2.59 3.50
C PRO A 220 2.82 2.44 3.65
N PHE A 221 2.14 3.56 3.91
CA PHE A 221 0.71 3.52 4.22
C PHE A 221 -0.19 4.14 3.14
N ILE A 222 0.39 4.82 2.15
CA ILE A 222 -0.30 5.33 0.96
C ILE A 222 -0.02 4.36 -0.19
N LEU A 223 -1.08 3.77 -0.75
CA LEU A 223 -1.02 2.64 -1.70
C LEU A 223 -1.68 2.97 -3.04
N GLY A 224 -1.58 4.23 -3.46
CA GLY A 224 -2.18 4.70 -4.69
C GLY A 224 -1.84 6.16 -4.93
N THR A 225 -2.46 6.74 -5.95
CA THR A 225 -2.14 8.09 -6.44
C THR A 225 -3.21 9.12 -6.14
N THR A 226 -4.37 8.72 -5.59
CA THR A 226 -5.43 9.66 -5.22
C THR A 226 -5.06 10.41 -3.93
N PHE A 227 -5.12 11.73 -3.94
CA PHE A 227 -4.79 12.56 -2.77
C PHE A 227 -5.35 13.99 -2.85
N TRP A 228 -5.36 14.66 -1.71
CA TRP A 228 -5.29 16.11 -1.58
C TRP A 228 -3.93 16.52 -1.01
N CYS A 229 -3.29 17.57 -1.54
CA CYS A 229 -2.02 18.06 -1.02
C CYS A 229 -1.92 19.59 -1.00
N LYS A 230 -1.01 20.09 -0.16
CA LYS A 230 -0.34 21.37 -0.38
C LYS A 230 0.64 21.18 -1.52
N VAL A 231 0.63 22.06 -2.52
CA VAL A 231 1.54 21.95 -3.67
C VAL A 231 3.00 21.96 -3.23
N ASP A 232 3.35 22.78 -2.23
CA ASP A 232 4.70 22.83 -1.67
C ASP A 232 5.16 21.51 -1.04
N ALA A 233 4.24 20.69 -0.51
CA ALA A 233 4.60 19.40 0.06
C ALA A 233 5.07 18.40 -1.02
N LEU A 234 4.57 18.51 -2.25
CA LEU A 234 4.93 17.61 -3.35
C LEU A 234 5.78 18.29 -4.44
N ARG A 235 6.19 19.54 -4.22
CA ARG A 235 6.95 20.35 -5.19
C ARG A 235 8.15 19.63 -5.80
N PRO A 236 9.03 18.91 -5.06
CA PRO A 236 10.15 18.20 -5.66
C PRO A 236 9.73 17.17 -6.72
N LEU A 237 8.59 16.49 -6.50
CA LEU A 237 8.05 15.51 -7.45
C LEU A 237 7.45 16.19 -8.69
N PHE A 238 6.77 17.32 -8.51
CA PHE A 238 6.20 18.09 -9.62
C PHE A 238 7.29 18.75 -10.49
N GLU A 239 8.42 19.12 -9.89
CA GLU A 239 9.58 19.70 -10.56
C GLU A 239 10.59 18.65 -11.06
N ALA A 240 10.30 17.34 -10.90
CA ALA A 240 11.21 16.24 -11.22
C ALA A 240 11.57 16.10 -12.71
N GLY A 241 10.87 16.84 -13.59
CA GLY A 241 11.09 16.81 -15.03
C GLY A 241 10.82 15.44 -15.66
N LEU A 242 9.88 14.68 -15.10
CA LEU A 242 9.46 13.39 -15.67
C LEU A 242 8.88 13.60 -17.08
N THR A 243 9.19 12.65 -17.95
CA THR A 243 8.75 12.58 -19.34
C THR A 243 8.04 11.26 -19.57
N TYR A 244 7.35 11.12 -20.70
CA TYR A 244 6.76 9.82 -21.07
C TYR A 244 7.80 8.71 -21.20
N ASP A 245 9.05 9.04 -21.53
CA ASP A 245 10.12 8.07 -21.70
C ASP A 245 10.61 7.43 -20.38
N ASP A 246 10.31 8.06 -19.24
CA ASP A 246 10.59 7.49 -17.92
C ASP A 246 9.67 6.29 -17.61
N PHE A 247 8.50 6.19 -18.24
CA PHE A 247 7.51 5.14 -17.97
C PHE A 247 7.69 3.94 -18.90
N ALA A 248 7.33 2.73 -18.47
CA ALA A 248 7.34 1.56 -19.35
C ALA A 248 6.30 1.70 -20.50
N ASN A 249 6.59 1.10 -21.65
CA ASN A 249 5.63 1.00 -22.75
C ASN A 249 4.42 0.14 -22.34
N GLU A 250 3.27 0.40 -22.95
CA GLU A 250 2.10 -0.45 -22.76
C GLU A 250 2.20 -1.73 -23.63
N PRO A 251 1.76 -2.91 -23.13
CA PRO A 251 1.21 -3.12 -21.79
C PRO A 251 2.28 -3.05 -20.70
N MET A 252 2.06 -2.19 -19.69
CA MET A 252 2.99 -2.00 -18.58
C MET A 252 3.14 -3.29 -17.76
N PRO A 253 4.35 -3.63 -17.29
CA PRO A 253 4.57 -4.72 -16.33
C PRO A 253 3.68 -4.62 -15.08
N GLU A 254 3.42 -5.76 -14.45
CA GLU A 254 2.53 -5.85 -13.29
C GLU A 254 3.10 -5.21 -12.01
N ASP A 255 4.42 -5.19 -11.83
CA ASP A 255 5.13 -4.54 -10.71
C ASP A 255 6.54 -4.09 -11.16
N ASP A 256 7.31 -3.51 -10.24
CA ASP A 256 8.72 -3.08 -10.42
C ASP A 256 8.92 -2.07 -11.57
N THR A 257 8.01 -1.09 -11.63
CA THR A 257 8.13 0.04 -12.56
C THR A 257 8.21 1.35 -11.78
N ILE A 258 8.70 2.42 -12.43
CA ILE A 258 8.70 3.76 -11.85
C ILE A 258 7.31 4.17 -11.34
N SER A 259 6.24 3.70 -11.99
CA SER A 259 4.86 3.98 -11.60
C SER A 259 4.59 3.51 -10.18
N HIS A 260 4.93 2.26 -9.86
CA HIS A 260 4.79 1.70 -8.52
C HIS A 260 5.68 2.42 -7.50
N GLY A 261 6.89 2.81 -7.91
CA GLY A 261 7.76 3.65 -7.10
C GLY A 261 7.12 5.00 -6.74
N ILE A 262 6.46 5.67 -7.71
CA ILE A 262 5.77 6.95 -7.54
C ILE A 262 4.57 6.79 -6.61
N GLU A 263 3.78 5.72 -6.73
CA GLU A 263 2.66 5.46 -5.81
C GLU A 263 3.07 5.45 -4.34
N ARG A 264 4.30 5.00 -4.03
CA ARG A 264 4.81 4.91 -2.65
C ARG A 264 5.58 6.15 -2.20
N ILE A 265 6.10 6.98 -3.12
CA ILE A 265 7.03 8.06 -2.76
C ILE A 265 6.34 9.30 -2.17
N PHE A 266 5.06 9.55 -2.47
CA PHE A 266 4.33 10.76 -2.06
C PHE A 266 4.54 11.19 -0.59
N PRO A 267 4.33 10.32 0.43
CA PRO A 267 4.51 10.73 1.82
C PRO A 267 5.97 11.08 2.18
N TYR A 268 6.94 10.48 1.49
CA TYR A 268 8.36 10.77 1.67
C TYR A 268 8.76 12.11 1.05
N VAL A 269 8.15 12.47 -0.10
CA VAL A 269 8.32 13.80 -0.69
C VAL A 269 7.80 14.86 0.28
N ALA A 270 6.57 14.70 0.79
CA ALA A 270 5.98 15.58 1.78
C ALA A 270 6.87 15.73 3.03
N GLN A 271 7.35 14.60 3.56
CA GLN A 271 8.24 14.58 4.73
C GLN A 271 9.54 15.35 4.48
N SER A 272 10.15 15.18 3.31
CA SER A 272 11.37 15.91 2.95
C SER A 272 11.19 17.43 2.87
N GLN A 273 9.95 17.88 2.63
CA GLN A 273 9.56 19.29 2.57
C GLN A 273 9.06 19.84 3.92
N GLY A 274 9.16 19.07 5.00
CA GLY A 274 8.73 19.52 6.33
C GLY A 274 7.24 19.30 6.63
N TYR A 275 6.58 18.41 5.88
CA TYR A 275 5.17 18.08 6.07
C TYR A 275 4.97 16.61 6.45
N TYR A 276 4.04 16.31 7.35
CA TYR A 276 3.53 14.95 7.52
C TYR A 276 2.37 14.67 6.57
N SER A 277 2.06 13.38 6.44
CA SER A 277 1.00 12.85 5.59
C SER A 277 0.00 12.08 6.44
N GLY A 278 -1.28 12.13 6.07
CA GLY A 278 -2.35 11.45 6.77
C GLY A 278 -3.31 10.71 5.84
N ILE A 279 -4.27 10.02 6.44
CA ILE A 279 -5.38 9.39 5.74
C ILE A 279 -6.64 10.22 5.94
N MET A 280 -7.41 10.46 4.88
CA MET A 280 -8.71 11.11 4.94
C MET A 280 -9.83 10.11 4.66
N MET A 281 -10.91 10.22 5.40
CA MET A 281 -12.15 9.48 5.14
C MET A 281 -13.36 10.37 5.35
N THR A 282 -14.46 10.08 4.64
CA THR A 282 -15.78 10.58 5.02
C THR A 282 -16.26 9.87 6.29
N GLU A 283 -17.20 10.47 7.02
CA GLU A 283 -17.85 9.83 8.18
C GLU A 283 -18.51 8.49 7.78
N GLU A 284 -19.17 8.45 6.62
CA GLU A 284 -19.81 7.25 6.07
C GLU A 284 -18.78 6.16 5.77
N TYR A 285 -17.69 6.50 5.07
CA TYR A 285 -16.67 5.53 4.71
C TYR A 285 -15.91 5.02 5.93
N ALA A 286 -15.63 5.88 6.92
CA ALA A 286 -15.01 5.46 8.17
C ALA A 286 -15.86 4.40 8.91
N SER A 287 -17.19 4.55 8.90
CA SER A 287 -18.12 3.56 9.47
C SER A 287 -18.06 2.21 8.73
N LEU A 288 -18.07 2.25 7.40
CA LEU A 288 -17.93 1.07 6.54
C LEU A 288 -16.57 0.38 6.78
N TYR A 289 -15.50 1.17 6.76
CA TYR A 289 -14.12 0.71 6.90
C TYR A 289 -13.89 0.03 8.26
N LYS A 290 -14.38 0.66 9.34
CA LYS A 290 -14.37 0.07 10.69
C LYS A 290 -15.12 -1.26 10.73
N SER A 291 -16.28 -1.35 10.08
CA SER A 291 -17.08 -2.57 10.03
C SER A 291 -16.34 -3.70 9.30
N ASN A 292 -15.69 -3.38 8.17
CA ASN A 292 -14.86 -4.32 7.42
C ASN A 292 -13.67 -4.81 8.26
N TYR A 293 -12.96 -3.90 8.96
CA TYR A 293 -11.89 -4.27 9.87
C TYR A 293 -12.35 -5.22 10.97
N LYS A 294 -13.48 -4.94 11.62
CA LYS A 294 -14.03 -5.80 12.65
C LYS A 294 -14.38 -7.18 12.10
N PHE A 295 -14.94 -7.25 10.90
CA PHE A 295 -15.22 -8.52 10.23
C PHE A 295 -13.95 -9.30 9.93
N MET A 296 -12.94 -8.67 9.32
CA MET A 296 -11.65 -9.29 9.01
C MET A 296 -10.95 -9.79 10.27
N LEU A 297 -10.85 -8.95 11.30
CA LEU A 297 -10.28 -9.34 12.60
C LEU A 297 -11.03 -10.52 13.22
N LYS A 298 -12.37 -10.51 13.18
CA LYS A 298 -13.18 -11.64 13.67
C LYS A 298 -12.85 -12.93 12.93
N LYS A 299 -12.72 -12.90 11.59
CA LYS A 299 -12.39 -14.08 10.79
C LYS A 299 -10.97 -14.60 11.08
N ILE A 300 -10.00 -13.70 11.21
CA ILE A 300 -8.63 -14.06 11.59
C ILE A 300 -8.61 -14.67 12.99
N ALA A 301 -9.25 -14.01 13.96
CA ALA A 301 -9.34 -14.49 15.33
C ALA A 301 -10.05 -15.85 15.43
N GLN A 302 -11.14 -16.07 14.69
CA GLN A 302 -11.80 -17.38 14.60
C GLN A 302 -10.87 -18.45 14.06
N ASN A 303 -10.11 -18.16 13.00
CA ASN A 303 -9.14 -19.11 12.46
C ASN A 303 -8.01 -19.40 13.45
N ILE A 304 -7.58 -18.43 14.24
CA ILE A 304 -6.56 -18.64 15.28
C ILE A 304 -7.14 -19.52 16.40
N VAL A 305 -8.30 -19.15 16.95
CA VAL A 305 -8.96 -19.85 18.06
C VAL A 305 -9.35 -21.28 17.70
N VAL A 306 -9.91 -21.53 16.51
CA VAL A 306 -10.22 -22.90 16.06
C VAL A 306 -8.96 -23.77 15.95
N ASN A 307 -7.80 -23.16 15.68
CA ASN A 307 -6.53 -23.90 15.57
C ASN A 307 -5.84 -24.11 16.94
N SER A 308 -6.08 -23.24 17.93
CA SER A 308 -5.64 -23.42 19.31
C SER A 308 -6.68 -24.25 20.07
N LEU A 309 -6.37 -25.49 20.43
CA LEU A 309 -7.30 -26.46 21.05
C LEU A 309 -7.92 -26.03 22.42
N ASN A 310 -7.66 -24.81 22.90
CA ASN A 310 -8.20 -24.27 24.16
C ASN A 310 -9.10 -23.06 23.87
N ALA A 311 -10.40 -23.27 24.01
CA ALA A 311 -11.44 -22.24 23.84
C ALA A 311 -11.69 -21.43 25.12
N ASP A 312 -10.66 -21.21 25.94
CA ASP A 312 -10.73 -20.33 27.11
C ASP A 312 -10.48 -18.86 26.71
N SER A 313 -10.85 -17.92 27.60
CA SER A 313 -10.58 -16.49 27.41
C SER A 313 -9.08 -16.24 27.19
N CYS A 314 -8.69 -16.04 25.94
CA CYS A 314 -7.31 -15.87 25.51
C CYS A 314 -7.08 -14.41 25.11
N SER A 315 -6.06 -13.77 25.68
CA SER A 315 -5.66 -12.42 25.26
C SER A 315 -5.15 -12.43 23.81
N PHE A 316 -5.17 -11.27 23.13
CA PHE A 316 -4.62 -11.15 21.78
C PHE A 316 -3.16 -11.62 21.69
N THR A 317 -2.35 -11.31 22.71
CA THR A 317 -0.96 -11.75 22.80
C THR A 317 -0.84 -13.28 22.87
N GLN A 318 -1.67 -13.92 23.70
CA GLN A 318 -1.67 -15.38 23.84
C GLN A 318 -2.18 -16.08 22.58
N SER A 319 -3.12 -15.48 21.84
CA SER A 319 -3.66 -16.07 20.61
C SER A 319 -2.64 -16.06 19.46
N ILE A 320 -1.72 -15.09 19.44
CA ILE A 320 -0.60 -15.06 18.48
C ILE A 320 0.50 -16.08 18.86
N GLN A 321 0.66 -16.38 20.16
CA GLN A 321 1.73 -17.24 20.66
C GLN A 321 1.40 -18.74 20.61
N SER A 322 0.12 -19.12 20.54
CA SER A 322 -0.38 -20.49 20.66
C SER A 322 -0.42 -21.28 19.33
N ASP A 323 0.51 -21.00 18.41
CA ASP A 323 0.59 -21.74 17.15
C ASP A 323 1.11 -23.18 17.38
N ASN A 324 0.18 -24.09 17.68
CA ASN A 324 0.44 -25.52 17.86
C ASN A 324 0.64 -26.26 16.51
N ARG A 325 0.72 -25.54 15.37
CA ARG A 325 0.97 -26.18 14.06
C ARG A 325 2.32 -26.87 14.02
N LEU A 326 3.34 -26.31 14.68
CA LEU A 326 4.65 -26.94 14.78
C LEU A 326 4.53 -28.30 15.45
N GLU A 327 3.90 -28.35 16.62
CA GLU A 327 3.73 -29.56 17.41
C GLU A 327 2.90 -30.61 16.66
N LYS A 328 1.76 -30.23 16.05
CA LYS A 328 0.95 -31.13 15.23
C LYS A 328 1.71 -31.66 14.01
N PHE A 329 2.45 -30.78 13.32
CA PHE A 329 3.24 -31.16 12.15
C PHE A 329 4.34 -32.15 12.53
N VAL A 330 5.06 -31.88 13.61
CA VAL A 330 6.11 -32.76 14.12
C VAL A 330 5.55 -34.10 14.59
N GLN A 331 4.40 -34.09 15.27
CA GLN A 331 3.74 -35.31 15.73
C GLN A 331 3.33 -36.22 14.56
N ASN A 332 2.79 -35.65 13.47
CA ASN A 332 2.25 -36.39 12.33
C ASN A 332 3.29 -36.85 11.30
N ASN A 333 4.57 -36.49 11.45
CA ASN A 333 5.62 -36.80 10.49
C ASN A 333 6.81 -37.45 11.18
N GLU A 334 7.32 -38.55 10.63
CA GLU A 334 8.42 -39.33 11.24
C GLU A 334 9.75 -38.56 11.16
N GLU A 335 10.09 -38.07 9.96
CA GLU A 335 11.28 -37.26 9.69
C GLU A 335 10.92 -35.80 9.47
N ILE A 336 11.76 -34.90 10.01
CA ILE A 336 11.58 -33.45 9.90
C ILE A 336 12.80 -32.80 9.26
N TYR A 337 12.58 -32.01 8.23
CA TYR A 337 13.62 -31.25 7.53
C TYR A 337 13.48 -29.77 7.83
N ILE A 338 14.42 -29.19 8.58
CA ILE A 338 14.43 -27.78 8.95
C ILE A 338 15.19 -26.99 7.88
N TYR A 339 14.48 -26.23 7.05
CA TYR A 339 15.11 -25.36 6.06
C TYR A 339 15.57 -24.06 6.72
N GLY A 340 16.90 -23.89 6.78
CA GLY A 340 17.58 -22.79 7.44
C GLY A 340 18.32 -23.29 8.67
N ALA A 341 19.66 -23.34 8.62
CA ALA A 341 20.50 -23.84 9.71
C ALA A 341 21.11 -22.72 10.59
N GLY A 342 20.66 -21.48 10.40
CA GLY A 342 21.03 -20.34 11.23
C GLY A 342 20.38 -20.39 12.61
N GLU A 343 20.48 -19.27 13.34
CA GLU A 343 19.98 -19.16 14.71
C GLU A 343 18.50 -19.59 14.88
N ILE A 344 17.62 -19.14 13.98
CA ILE A 344 16.18 -19.48 14.01
C ILE A 344 15.95 -20.99 13.80
N GLY A 345 16.72 -21.62 12.91
CA GLY A 345 16.67 -23.06 12.67
C GLY A 345 17.13 -23.87 13.85
N GLN A 346 18.21 -23.45 14.52
CA GLN A 346 18.69 -24.12 15.72
C GLN A 346 17.71 -23.95 16.90
N ARG A 347 17.07 -22.78 17.01
CA ARG A 347 15.98 -22.56 17.99
C ARG A 347 14.76 -23.43 17.67
N CYS A 348 14.39 -23.58 16.40
CA CYS A 348 13.35 -24.51 15.95
C CYS A 348 13.67 -25.93 16.39
N LEU A 349 14.89 -26.42 16.09
CA LEU A 349 15.36 -27.73 16.51
C LEU A 349 15.28 -27.89 18.03
N LYS A 350 15.74 -26.89 18.81
CA LYS A 350 15.68 -26.92 20.27
C LYS A 350 14.24 -27.07 20.77
N ARG A 351 13.28 -26.34 20.19
CA ARG A 351 11.86 -26.45 20.55
C ARG A 351 11.28 -27.83 20.21
N ILE A 352 11.60 -28.35 19.03
CA ILE A 352 11.20 -29.70 18.60
C ILE A 352 11.74 -30.73 19.59
N LYS A 353 13.05 -30.69 19.88
CA LYS A 353 13.72 -31.66 20.75
C LYS A 353 13.28 -31.56 22.22
N ALA A 354 12.88 -30.38 22.69
CA ALA A 354 12.34 -30.21 24.03
C ALA A 354 11.01 -30.97 24.23
N GLN A 355 10.17 -31.06 23.19
CA GLN A 355 8.86 -31.73 23.27
C GLN A 355 8.88 -33.15 22.68
N PHE A 356 9.72 -33.39 21.68
CA PHE A 356 9.88 -34.66 20.97
C PHE A 356 11.37 -35.06 20.92
N PRO A 357 11.97 -35.52 22.03
CA PRO A 357 13.42 -35.78 22.13
C PRO A 357 13.94 -36.74 21.04
N ASN A 358 13.14 -37.75 20.71
CA ASN A 358 13.50 -38.83 19.77
C ASN A 358 13.15 -38.51 18.31
N LYS A 359 12.58 -37.34 18.01
CA LYS A 359 12.18 -37.00 16.64
C LYS A 359 13.40 -36.87 15.72
N GLU A 360 13.40 -37.51 14.56
CA GLU A 360 14.49 -37.37 13.59
C GLU A 360 14.42 -36.00 12.90
N CYS A 361 15.53 -35.26 12.93
CA CYS A 361 15.61 -33.90 12.39
C CYS A 361 16.89 -33.72 11.57
N MET A 362 16.76 -33.06 10.41
CA MET A 362 17.86 -32.70 9.51
C MET A 362 17.74 -31.23 9.12
N PHE A 363 18.81 -30.65 8.60
CA PHE A 363 18.81 -29.29 8.08
C PHE A 363 18.90 -29.26 6.55
N ILE A 364 18.23 -28.28 5.94
CA ILE A 364 18.37 -27.92 4.54
C ILE A 364 18.94 -26.50 4.42
N ILE A 365 19.91 -26.28 3.54
CA ILE A 365 20.51 -24.96 3.27
C ILE A 365 20.48 -24.59 1.77
N SER A 366 20.42 -23.28 1.46
CA SER A 366 20.34 -22.78 0.08
C SER A 366 21.69 -22.74 -0.66
N LYS A 367 22.77 -22.38 0.04
CA LYS A 367 24.17 -22.39 -0.43
C LYS A 367 25.14 -21.99 0.70
N ASN A 368 26.30 -22.64 0.71
CA ASN A 368 27.57 -22.30 1.40
C ASN A 368 27.90 -22.94 2.79
N LYS A 369 29.14 -23.48 2.82
CA LYS A 369 29.88 -24.28 3.82
C LYS A 369 29.52 -25.76 3.93
N CYS A 370 30.46 -26.61 3.46
CA CYS A 370 30.60 -28.03 3.78
C CYS A 370 30.58 -28.22 5.29
N THR A 371 29.38 -28.41 5.84
CA THR A 371 29.20 -28.75 7.24
C THR A 371 28.35 -30.00 7.24
N GLU A 372 28.97 -31.16 7.48
CA GLU A 372 28.27 -32.45 7.44
C GLU A 372 27.20 -32.55 8.53
N SER A 373 27.35 -31.79 9.62
CA SER A 373 26.37 -31.71 10.69
C SER A 373 26.30 -30.33 11.33
N ILE A 374 25.10 -29.95 11.80
CA ILE A 374 24.83 -28.77 12.62
C ILE A 374 23.98 -29.21 13.81
N ALA A 375 24.42 -28.90 15.02
CA ALA A 375 23.77 -29.31 16.27
C ALA A 375 23.50 -30.84 16.36
N GLY A 376 24.39 -31.66 15.77
CA GLY A 376 24.25 -33.12 15.72
C GLY A 376 23.26 -33.64 14.66
N CYS A 377 22.64 -32.78 13.87
CA CYS A 377 21.75 -33.14 12.76
C CYS A 377 22.49 -33.10 11.43
N LYS A 378 22.18 -34.02 10.51
CA LYS A 378 22.71 -34.02 9.14
C LYS A 378 22.25 -32.77 8.38
N VAL A 379 23.09 -32.26 7.49
CA VAL A 379 22.80 -31.09 6.65
C VAL A 379 22.80 -31.50 5.18
N PHE A 380 21.81 -31.03 4.43
CA PHE A 380 21.68 -31.24 3.00
C PHE A 380 21.63 -29.90 2.27
N GLU A 381 22.29 -29.80 1.11
CA GLU A 381 22.05 -28.67 0.22
C GLU A 381 20.74 -28.89 -0.56
N ILE A 382 19.91 -27.86 -0.69
CA ILE A 382 18.64 -27.96 -1.42
C ILE A 382 18.80 -28.43 -2.87
N ASN A 383 19.97 -28.17 -3.48
CA ASN A 383 20.28 -28.57 -4.84
C ASN A 383 20.58 -30.07 -4.96
N GLU A 384 21.08 -30.70 -3.90
CA GLU A 384 21.37 -32.15 -3.83
C GLU A 384 20.08 -32.97 -3.64
N LEU A 385 19.02 -32.34 -3.13
CA LEU A 385 17.72 -32.97 -2.94
C LEU A 385 16.92 -32.93 -4.24
N ASN A 386 16.80 -34.08 -4.91
CA ASN A 386 16.11 -34.22 -6.19
C ASN A 386 14.58 -34.07 -6.06
N ASP A 387 13.94 -34.96 -5.31
CA ASP A 387 12.50 -34.94 -5.06
C ASP A 387 12.23 -34.63 -3.58
N ILE A 388 11.65 -33.46 -3.33
CA ILE A 388 11.27 -33.02 -1.98
C ILE A 388 9.75 -33.05 -1.77
N SER A 389 8.99 -33.63 -2.68
CA SER A 389 7.51 -33.62 -2.63
C SER A 389 6.94 -34.38 -1.44
N LYS A 390 7.69 -35.37 -0.93
CA LYS A 390 7.33 -36.20 0.23
C LYS A 390 7.97 -35.72 1.53
N LEU A 391 8.88 -34.75 1.48
CA LEU A 391 9.58 -34.30 2.68
C LEU A 391 8.67 -33.40 3.52
N SER A 392 8.79 -33.55 4.84
CA SER A 392 8.09 -32.74 5.82
C SER A 392 8.99 -31.60 6.27
N ILE A 393 8.83 -30.45 5.61
CA ILE A 393 9.76 -29.32 5.70
C ILE A 393 9.23 -28.25 6.64
N ILE A 394 10.09 -27.80 7.55
CA ILE A 394 9.85 -26.65 8.41
C ILE A 394 10.79 -25.52 7.98
N VAL A 395 10.25 -24.45 7.43
CA VAL A 395 11.04 -23.28 7.01
C VAL A 395 11.29 -22.39 8.23
N ALA A 396 12.54 -22.33 8.70
CA ALA A 396 12.94 -21.68 9.94
C ALA A 396 14.01 -20.61 9.69
N MET A 397 13.59 -19.43 9.23
CA MET A 397 14.48 -18.32 8.86
C MET A 397 13.77 -16.97 9.03
N LYS A 398 14.53 -15.88 8.92
CA LYS A 398 13.96 -14.52 8.96
C LYS A 398 13.04 -14.33 7.75
N PHE A 399 12.02 -13.50 7.93
CA PHE A 399 10.99 -13.24 6.93
C PHE A 399 11.59 -12.79 5.58
N ASP A 400 12.61 -11.93 5.60
CA ASP A 400 13.29 -11.41 4.40
C ASP A 400 13.91 -12.53 3.53
N TYR A 401 14.35 -13.64 4.14
CA TYR A 401 14.88 -14.80 3.42
C TYR A 401 13.79 -15.75 2.93
N LEU A 402 12.64 -15.76 3.61
CA LEU A 402 11.52 -16.64 3.30
C LEU A 402 10.97 -16.37 1.89
N LEU A 403 10.88 -15.09 1.49
CA LEU A 403 10.44 -14.69 0.15
C LEU A 403 11.32 -15.27 -0.96
N ASN A 404 12.62 -15.43 -0.71
CA ASN A 404 13.55 -16.01 -1.67
C ASN A 404 13.50 -17.56 -1.70
N VAL A 405 13.15 -18.19 -0.58
CA VAL A 405 13.15 -19.65 -0.44
C VAL A 405 11.84 -20.29 -0.90
N MET A 406 10.70 -19.63 -0.66
CA MET A 406 9.39 -20.17 -1.04
C MET A 406 9.25 -20.49 -2.54
N PRO A 407 9.71 -19.65 -3.49
CA PRO A 407 9.72 -19.99 -4.92
C PRO A 407 10.57 -21.21 -5.25
N ILE A 408 11.70 -21.41 -4.56
CA ILE A 408 12.58 -22.58 -4.76
C ILE A 408 11.85 -23.86 -4.36
N LEU A 409 11.24 -23.86 -3.17
CA LEU A 409 10.45 -24.99 -2.67
C LEU A 409 9.26 -25.31 -3.57
N LYS A 410 8.57 -24.27 -4.07
CA LYS A 410 7.47 -24.41 -5.02
C LYS A 410 7.92 -25.01 -6.35
N ARG A 411 9.06 -24.56 -6.91
CA ARG A 411 9.65 -25.12 -8.15
C ARG A 411 10.05 -26.59 -7.99
N LYS A 412 10.53 -26.99 -6.81
CA LYS A 412 10.85 -28.38 -6.47
C LYS A 412 9.64 -29.20 -5.98
N ASN A 413 8.42 -28.68 -6.12
CA ASN A 413 7.16 -29.39 -5.83
C ASN A 413 7.06 -29.88 -4.37
N ALA A 414 7.63 -29.15 -3.41
CA ALA A 414 7.43 -29.43 -1.98
C ALA A 414 5.95 -29.25 -1.61
N ARG A 415 5.34 -30.25 -0.96
CA ARG A 415 3.91 -30.27 -0.66
C ARG A 415 3.58 -30.14 0.83
N ASN A 416 4.46 -30.64 1.70
CA ASN A 416 4.22 -30.68 3.13
C ASN A 416 5.16 -29.70 3.86
N ILE A 417 4.74 -28.43 3.92
CA ILE A 417 5.57 -27.34 4.44
C ILE A 417 4.82 -26.57 5.53
N ILE A 418 5.51 -26.29 6.63
CA ILE A 418 5.11 -25.25 7.60
C ILE A 418 6.22 -24.22 7.76
N ILE A 419 5.86 -23.03 8.24
CA ILE A 419 6.80 -21.95 8.53
C ILE A 419 6.94 -21.86 10.05
N PHE A 420 8.18 -22.01 10.54
CA PHE A 420 8.48 -21.77 11.94
C PHE A 420 8.62 -20.27 12.18
N LYS A 421 7.63 -19.71 12.87
CA LYS A 421 7.68 -18.33 13.33
C LYS A 421 8.24 -18.32 14.74
N GLU A 422 9.35 -17.62 14.92
CA GLU A 422 9.80 -17.28 16.25
C GLU A 422 8.88 -16.18 16.81
N ASN A 423 8.39 -16.37 18.04
CA ASN A 423 7.63 -15.34 18.74
C ASN A 423 8.61 -14.23 19.13
N TYR A 424 8.78 -13.24 18.26
CA TYR A 424 9.45 -12.00 18.61
C TYR A 424 8.51 -11.21 19.53
N ILE A 425 8.89 -11.06 20.79
CA ILE A 425 8.46 -9.93 21.62
C ILE A 425 9.58 -8.90 21.54
#